data_AF-A0A3B9Z9K8-F1
#
_entry.id   AF-A0A3B9Z9K8-F1
#
_cell.length_a   1.000
_cell.length_b   1.000
_cell.length_c   1.000
_cell.angle_alpha   90.00
_cell.angle_beta   90.00
_cell.angle_gamma   90.00
#
_symmetry.space_group_name_H-M   'P 1'
#
loop_
_entity.id
_entity.type
_entity.pdbx_description
1 polymer ?
#
loop_
_entity_poly.entity_id
_entity_poly.type
_entity_poly.pdbx_seq_one_letter_code
_entity_poly.pdbx_strand_id
1 'polypeptide(L)' 'MHCMNCAKRITDAVNKLEGLSCRVSLEKKEVYIQYEDKPKKIEVIKLLGNMDFLAREL' A
#
# COMPACT_ATOMS: atom_id res chain seq x y z
N MET A 1 10.01 -2.16 -6.68
CA MET A 1 10.47 -1.56 -5.41
C MET A 1 11.96 -1.84 -5.24
N HIS A 2 12.78 -0.80 -5.09
CA HIS A 2 14.25 -0.92 -5.17
C HIS A 2 14.99 -0.57 -3.86
N CYS A 3 14.32 0.00 -2.85
CA CYS A 3 14.98 0.34 -1.59
C CYS A 3 14.02 0.43 -0.39
N MET A 4 14.60 0.38 0.81
CA MET A 4 13.92 0.55 2.10
C MET A 4 13.19 1.90 2.21
N ASN A 5 13.72 2.97 1.61
CA ASN A 5 13.08 4.29 1.64
C ASN A 5 11.79 4.32 0.82
N CYS A 6 11.74 3.61 -0.32
CA CYS A 6 10.50 3.44 -1.10
C CYS A 6 9.45 2.67 -0.29
N ALA A 7 9.84 1.57 0.35
CA ALA A 7 8.94 0.79 1.19
C ALA A 7 8.36 1.63 2.34
N LYS A 8 9.22 2.38 3.04
CA LYS A 8 8.80 3.25 4.14
C LYS A 8 7.82 4.34 3.70
N ARG A 9 8.08 5.03 2.58
CA ARG A 9 7.14 6.05 2.05
C ARG A 9 5.75 5.49 1.78
N ILE A 10 5.67 4.26 1.25
CA ILE A 10 4.39 3.60 0.98
C ILE A 10 3.69 3.26 2.29
N THR A 11 4.41 2.64 3.23
CA THR A 11 3.87 2.31 4.54
C THR A 11 3.30 3.53 5.25
N ASP A 12 4.07 4.62 5.27
CA ASP A 12 3.68 5.87 5.91
C ASP A 12 2.48 6.53 5.20
N ALA A 13 2.38 6.41 3.87
CA ALA A 13 1.26 6.98 3.11
C ALA A 13 -0.04 6.19 3.32
N VAL A 14 0.03 4.86 3.37
CA VAL A 14 -1.16 4.02 3.56
C VAL A 14 -1.64 4.06 5.01
N ASN A 15 -0.74 4.03 5.99
CA ASN A 15 -1.11 4.09 7.42
C ASN A 15 -1.69 5.46 7.83
N LYS A 16 -1.56 6.51 7.01
CA LYS A 16 -2.24 7.80 7.22
C LYS A 16 -3.73 7.76 6.89
N LEU A 17 -4.17 6.74 6.16
CA LEU A 17 -5.57 6.57 5.82
C LEU A 17 -6.26 5.84 6.96
N GLU A 18 -7.30 6.45 7.51
CA GLU A 18 -8.08 5.89 8.61
C GLU A 18 -8.75 4.57 8.18
N GLY A 19 -8.67 3.54 9.04
CA GLY A 19 -9.21 2.20 8.75
C GLY A 19 -8.34 1.35 7.82
N LEU A 20 -7.12 1.79 7.47
CA LEU A 20 -6.16 1.05 6.67
C LEU A 20 -4.88 0.71 7.43
N SER A 21 -4.42 -0.51 7.26
CA SER A 21 -3.05 -0.91 7.60
C SER A 21 -2.39 -1.59 6.41
N CYS A 22 -1.07 -1.46 6.29
CA CYS A 22 -0.34 -2.16 5.24
C CYS A 22 0.98 -2.76 5.71
N ARG A 23 1.41 -3.78 4.95
CA ARG A 23 2.71 -4.41 5.09
C ARG A 23 3.38 -4.49 3.74
N VAL A 24 4.63 -4.04 3.69
CA VAL A 24 5.43 -4.07 2.47
C VAL A 24 6.40 -5.26 2.51
N SER A 25 6.44 -6.04 1.44
CA SER A 25 7.43 -7.10 1.24
C SER A 25 8.43 -6.69 0.17
N LEU A 26 9.65 -6.34 0.59
CA LEU A 26 10.76 -6.01 -0.31
C LEU A 26 11.15 -7.20 -1.20
N GLU A 27 11.23 -8.39 -0.60
CA GLU A 27 11.59 -9.65 -1.26
C GLU A 27 10.62 -9.97 -2.41
N LYS A 28 9.31 -9.91 -2.12
CA LYS A 28 8.26 -10.20 -3.11
C LYS A 28 7.95 -9.03 -4.03
N LYS A 29 8.45 -7.83 -3.70
CA LYS A 29 8.09 -6.56 -4.35
C LYS A 29 6.58 -6.30 -4.33
N GLU A 30 5.92 -6.69 -3.24
CA GLU A 30 4.47 -6.60 -3.06
C GLU A 30 4.11 -5.71 -1.86
N VAL A 31 2.90 -5.15 -1.91
CA VAL A 31 2.28 -4.39 -0.81
C VAL A 31 0.97 -5.08 -0.47
N TYR A 32 0.81 -5.47 0.78
CA TYR A 32 -0.41 -6.08 1.32
C TYR A 32 -1.17 -5.05 2.14
N ILE A 33 -2.48 -4.96 1.96
CA ILE A 33 -3.31 -3.95 2.60
C ILE A 33 -4.50 -4.63 3.26
N GLN A 34 -4.78 -4.24 4.51
CA GLN A 34 -5.90 -4.71 5.30
C GLN A 34 -6.80 -3.53 5.67
N TYR A 35 -8.12 -3.73 5.55
CA TYR A 35 -9.16 -2.72 5.77
C TYR A 35 -10.09 -3.20 6.89
N GLU A 36 -10.41 -2.36 7.87
CA GLU A 36 -11.34 -2.70 8.96
C GLU A 36 -12.81 -2.53 8.56
N ASP A 37 -13.09 -1.56 7.68
CA ASP A 37 -14.40 -1.33 7.08
C ASP A 37 -14.28 -1.27 5.56
N LYS A 38 -15.27 -1.81 4.85
CA LYS A 38 -15.32 -1.69 3.38
C LYS A 38 -15.66 -0.24 3.04
N PRO A 39 -14.66 0.61 2.78
CA PRO A 39 -14.65 1.26 1.47
C PRO A 39 -13.24 1.44 0.88
N LYS A 40 -13.22 1.70 -0.43
CA LYS A 40 -12.12 2.37 -1.16
C LYS A 40 -10.92 1.53 -1.66
N LYS A 41 -11.17 0.29 -2.09
CA LYS A 41 -10.28 -0.42 -3.05
C LYS A 41 -9.82 0.51 -4.20
N ILE A 42 -10.72 1.36 -4.69
CA ILE A 42 -10.44 2.35 -5.74
C ILE A 42 -9.47 3.46 -5.29
N GLU A 43 -9.59 4.03 -4.08
CA GLU A 43 -8.66 5.10 -3.67
C GLU A 43 -7.27 4.55 -3.37
N VAL A 44 -7.19 3.34 -2.83
CA VAL A 44 -5.93 2.65 -2.54
C VAL A 44 -5.21 2.30 -3.84
N ILE A 45 -5.92 1.76 -4.84
CA ILE A 45 -5.36 1.52 -6.18
C ILE A 45 -4.93 2.83 -6.83
N LYS A 46 -5.70 3.93 -6.68
CA LYS A 46 -5.30 5.26 -7.21
C LYS A 46 -4.05 5.80 -6.50
N LEU A 47 -3.96 5.67 -5.18
CA LEU A 47 -2.79 6.07 -4.39
C LEU A 47 -1.54 5.32 -4.86
N LEU A 48 -1.65 4.02 -5.08
CA LEU A 48 -0.53 3.15 -5.46
C LEU A 48 -0.17 3.27 -6.95
N GLY A 49 -1.16 3.46 -7.82
CA GLY A 49 -0.95 3.64 -9.27
C GLY A 49 -0.18 4.92 -9.61
N ASN A 50 -0.41 6.01 -8.86
CA ASN A 50 0.38 7.25 -8.99
C ASN A 50 1.83 7.13 -8.52
N MET A 51 2.20 5.99 -7.93
CA MET A 51 3.54 5.73 -7.44
C MET A 51 4.28 4.68 -8.30
N ASP A 52 3.76 4.29 -9.47
CA ASP A 52 4.28 3.22 -10.34
C ASP A 52 4.26 1.81 -9.69
N PHE A 53 3.22 1.51 -8.89
CA PHE A 53 3.08 0.20 -8.23
C PHE A 53 1.82 -0.57 -8.61
N LEU A 54 1.97 -1.90 -8.69
CA LEU A 54 0.87 -2.86 -8.78
C LEU A 54 0.41 -3.23 -7.36
N ALA A 55 -0.82 -2.85 -7.01
CA ALA A 55 -1.47 -3.25 -5.76
C ALA A 55 -2.12 -4.64 -5.92
N ARG A 56 -1.96 -5.53 -4.93
CA ARG A 56 -2.70 -6.80 -4.85
C ARG A 56 -3.43 -6.88 -3.49
N GLU A 57 -4.69 -7.30 -3.53
CA GLU A 57 -5.50 -7.55 -2.35
C GLU A 57 -5.09 -8.89 -1.71
N LEU A 58 -5.15 -8.98 -0.37
CA LEU A 58 -5.02 -10.25 0.36
C LEU A 58 -6.33 -11.03 0.31
#